data_AF-A0A7C4XQE6-F1
#
_entry.id   AF-A0A7C4XQE6-F1
#
_cell.length_a   1.000
_cell.length_b   1.000
_cell.length_c   1.000
_cell.angle_alpha   90.00
_cell.angle_beta   90.00
_cell.angle_gamma   90.00
#
_symmetry.space_group_name_H-M   'P 1'
#
loop_
_entity.id
_entity.type
_entity.pdbx_description
1 polymer ?
#
loop_
_entity_poly.entity_id
_entity_poly.type
_entity_poly.pdbx_seq_one_letter_code
_entity_poly.pdbx_strand_id
1 'polypeptide(L)' 'GQWFGPDSPFGGYKESGLGREHGVQGFEEYLETKTIGLPA' A
#
# COMPACT_ATOMS: atom_id res chain seq x y z
N GLY A 1 10.13 22.54 -4.12
CA GLY A 1 8.87 21.78 -3.94
C GLY A 1 9.24 20.35 -3.69
N GLN A 2 8.89 19.80 -2.54
CA GLN A 2 9.04 18.38 -2.26
C GLN A 2 7.82 17.71 -2.88
N TRP A 3 8.04 16.91 -3.93
CA TRP A 3 6.97 16.25 -4.71
C TRP A 3 6.64 14.85 -4.20
N PHE A 4 7.29 14.43 -3.10
CA PHE A 4 7.12 13.12 -2.47
C PHE A 4 7.04 13.34 -0.96
N GLY A 5 5.88 13.03 -0.38
CA GLY A 5 5.65 13.04 1.07
C GLY A 5 5.68 11.61 1.62
N PRO A 6 5.99 11.41 2.91
CA PRO A 6 6.02 10.09 3.56
C PRO A 6 4.65 9.38 3.58
N ASP A 7 3.57 10.14 3.36
CA ASP A 7 2.19 9.70 3.23
C ASP A 7 1.79 9.40 1.77
N SER A 8 2.60 9.81 0.80
CA SER A 8 2.34 9.59 -0.62
C SER A 8 2.87 8.22 -1.06
N PRO A 9 2.04 7.35 -1.64
CA PRO A 9 2.51 6.04 -2.11
C PRO A 9 3.56 6.17 -3.21
N PHE A 10 4.65 5.43 -3.10
CA PHE A 10 5.75 5.39 -4.06
C PHE A 10 5.96 3.97 -4.56
N GLY A 11 6.41 3.79 -5.80
CA GLY A 11 6.72 2.44 -6.28
C GLY A 11 6.79 2.32 -7.79
N GLY A 12 7.27 1.17 -8.23
CA GLY A 12 7.51 0.88 -9.63
C GLY A 12 6.28 0.45 -10.42
N TYR A 13 6.53 0.25 -11.71
CA TYR A 13 5.71 -0.56 -12.59
C TYR A 13 6.62 -1.37 -13.53
N LYS A 14 6.21 -2.59 -13.88
CA LYS A 14 6.93 -3.47 -14.83
C LYS A 14 8.33 -3.84 -14.31
N GLU A 15 9.37 -3.61 -15.11
CA GLU A 15 10.75 -3.96 -14.81
C GLU A 15 11.34 -3.15 -13.65
N SER A 16 10.72 -2.01 -13.29
CA SER A 16 11.14 -1.24 -12.12
C SER A 16 10.59 -1.81 -10.79
N GLY A 17 9.89 -2.94 -10.83
CA GLY A 17 9.26 -3.58 -9.68
C GLY A 17 7.74 -3.43 -9.63
N LEU A 18 7.13 -4.24 -8.76
CA LEU A 18 5.72 -4.22 -8.40
C LEU A 18 5.61 -3.87 -6.91
N GLY A 19 4.46 -3.35 -6.49
CA GLY A 19 4.20 -2.96 -5.10
C GLY A 19 4.27 -1.45 -4.87
N ARG A 20 3.99 -1.06 -3.63
CA ARG A 20 4.05 0.33 -3.17
C ARG A 20 4.73 0.39 -1.82
N GLU A 21 5.51 1.44 -1.61
CA GLU A 21 6.07 1.87 -0.34
C GLU A 21 5.38 3.17 0.08
N HIS A 22 5.48 3.51 1.37
CA HIS A 22 4.82 4.68 1.97
C HIS A 22 3.28 4.66 1.89
N GLY A 23 2.65 5.65 2.53
CA GLY A 23 1.19 5.75 2.58
C GLY A 23 0.50 4.50 3.14
N VAL A 24 -0.79 4.35 2.86
CA VAL A 24 -1.58 3.21 3.33
C VAL A 24 -1.18 1.93 2.60
N GLN A 25 -0.96 2.02 1.29
CA GLN A 25 -0.66 0.90 0.41
C GLN A 25 0.63 0.17 0.79
N GLY A 26 1.64 0.90 1.30
CA GLY A 26 2.88 0.28 1.77
C GLY A 26 2.70 -0.55 3.04
N PHE A 27 1.71 -0.25 3.89
CA PHE A 27 1.42 -1.08 5.05
C PHE A 27 0.52 -2.27 4.70
N GLU A 28 -0.41 -2.10 3.76
CA GLU A 28 -1.31 -3.17 3.31
C GLU A 28 -0.56 -4.40 2.80
N GLU A 29 0.64 -4.25 2.22
CA GLU A 29 1.46 -5.37 1.75
C GLU A 29 2.00 -6.25 2.89
N TYR A 30 2.05 -5.73 4.13
CA TYR A 30 2.49 -6.44 5.33
C TYR A 30 1.34 -6.81 6.28
N LEU A 31 0.10 -6.54 5.89
CA LEU A 31 -1.10 -6.83 6.67
C LEU A 31 -2.00 -7.81 5.90
N GLU A 32 -2.56 -8.79 6.61
CA GLU A 32 -3.54 -9.70 6.02
C GLU A 32 -4.96 -9.14 6.20
N THR A 33 -5.72 -9.03 5.11
CA THR A 33 -7.15 -8.68 5.19
C THR A 33 -7.97 -9.87 5.66
N LYS A 34 -8.66 -9.72 6.79
CA LYS A 34 -9.53 -10.75 7.35
C LYS A 34 -11.01 -10.36 7.28
N THR A 35 -11.81 -11.14 6.58
CA THR A 35 -13.27 -10.97 6.52
C THR A 35 -13.94 -11.56 7.76
N ILE A 36 -14.84 -10.80 8.40
CA ILE A 36 -15.65 -11.25 9.54
C ILE A 36 -17.13 -11.22 9.16
N GLY A 37 -17.80 -12.38 9.21
CA GLY A 37 -19.24 -12.50 8.98
C GLY A 37 -20.01 -12.44 10.30
N LEU A 38 -21.06 -11.61 10.35
CA LEU A 38 -21.99 -11.53 11.48
C LEU A 38 -23.30 -12.27 11.14
N PRO A 39 -24.01 -12.85 12.12
CA PRO A 39 -25.32 -13.43 11.90
C PRO A 39 -26.33 -12.38 11.40
N ALA A 40 -27.32 -12.85 10.63
CA ALA A 40 -28.42 -12.01 10.14
C ALA A 40 -29.34 -11.55 11.27
#